data_AF-A0A3D2APP3-F1
#
_entry.id   AF-A0A3D2APP3-F1
#
_cell.length_a   1.000
_cell.length_b   1.000
_cell.length_c   1.000
_cell.angle_alpha   90.00
_cell.angle_beta   90.00
_cell.angle_gamma   90.00
#
_symmetry.space_group_name_H-M   'P 1'
#
loop_
_entity.id
_entity.type
_entity.pdbx_description
1 polymer ?
#
loop_
_entity_poly.entity_id
_entity_poly.type
_entity_poly.pdbx_seq_one_letter_code
_entity_poly.pdbx_strand_id
1 'polypeptide(L)'
;MPYNKPMAPVANYLLLQTNAQSMTAALEGLLTPNEQQELINRLQIFELLSQGLSQRQVAQQLGVGIATVTRGSRALQAGKFAGHLSQTPTETTPS
;
A
#
# COMPACT_ATOMS: atom_id res chain seq x y z
N MET A 1 -28.27 -5.49 12.99
CA MET A 1 -28.07 -5.00 11.60
C MET A 1 -26.71 -5.52 11.13
N PRO A 2 -26.58 -6.14 9.95
CA PRO A 2 -25.27 -6.60 9.50
C PRO A 2 -24.34 -5.39 9.40
N TYR A 3 -23.14 -5.51 9.96
CA TYR A 3 -22.08 -4.51 9.87
C TYR A 3 -21.83 -4.23 8.38
N ASN A 4 -22.36 -3.11 7.88
CA ASN A 4 -22.08 -2.61 6.55
C ASN A 4 -20.60 -2.20 6.53
N LYS A 5 -19.70 -3.10 6.13
CA LYS A 5 -18.31 -2.73 5.86
C LYS A 5 -18.36 -1.78 4.67
N PRO A 6 -18.10 -0.46 4.83
CA PRO A 6 -18.31 0.52 3.76
C PRO A 6 -17.46 0.23 2.51
N MET A 7 -16.39 -0.57 2.66
CA MET A 7 -15.51 -0.98 1.58
C MET A 7 -15.94 -2.26 0.84
N ALA A 8 -17.01 -2.94 1.26
CA ALA A 8 -17.41 -4.22 0.66
C ALA A 8 -17.68 -4.14 -0.85
N PRO A 9 -18.38 -3.10 -1.39
CA PRO A 9 -18.58 -2.98 -2.83
C PRO A 9 -17.28 -2.80 -3.61
N VAL A 10 -16.37 -1.98 -3.08
CA VAL A 10 -15.04 -1.74 -3.69
C VAL A 10 -14.23 -3.03 -3.69
N ALA A 11 -14.18 -3.74 -2.56
CA ALA A 11 -13.47 -5.01 -2.45
C ALA A 11 -14.01 -6.05 -3.45
N ASN A 12 -15.33 -6.18 -3.56
CA ASN A 12 -15.95 -7.09 -4.51
C ASN A 12 -15.59 -6.74 -5.97
N TYR A 13 -15.60 -5.45 -6.32
CA TYR A 13 -15.22 -5.01 -7.66
C TYR A 13 -13.74 -5.29 -7.98
N LEU A 14 -12.83 -5.06 -7.02
CA LEU A 14 -11.41 -5.34 -7.19
C LEU A 14 -11.14 -6.86 -7.29
N LEU A 15 -11.89 -7.69 -6.57
CA LEU A 15 -11.78 -9.16 -6.63
C LEU A 15 -12.19 -9.76 -7.99
N LEU A 16 -12.89 -9.00 -8.84
CA LEU A 16 -13.22 -9.44 -10.21
C LEU A 16 -12.03 -9.34 -11.17
N GLN A 17 -10.97 -8.63 -10.80
CA GLN A 17 -9.81 -8.42 -11.67
C GLN A 17 -8.84 -9.61 -11.53
N THR A 18 -8.57 -10.31 -12.64
CA THR A 18 -7.81 -11.58 -12.64
C THR A 18 -6.34 -11.42 -13.02
N ASN A 19 -5.93 -10.23 -13.46
CA ASN A 19 -4.54 -9.95 -13.82
C ASN A 19 -4.13 -8.51 -13.47
N ALA A 20 -2.82 -8.27 -13.42
CA ALA A 20 -2.25 -6.98 -13.04
C ALA A 20 -2.74 -5.83 -13.93
N GLN A 21 -2.84 -6.03 -15.25
CA GLN A 21 -3.28 -4.99 -16.17
C GLN A 21 -4.73 -4.55 -15.89
N SER A 22 -5.64 -5.51 -15.70
CA SER A 22 -7.04 -5.23 -15.35
C SER A 22 -7.18 -4.55 -13.99
N MET A 23 -6.38 -4.96 -13.01
CA MET A 23 -6.35 -4.34 -11.68
C MET A 23 -5.84 -2.90 -11.75
N THR A 24 -4.77 -2.65 -12.49
CA THR A 24 -4.22 -1.30 -12.68
C THR A 24 -5.26 -0.38 -13.33
N ALA A 25 -5.88 -0.80 -14.43
CA ALA A 25 -6.92 -0.02 -15.10
C ALA A 25 -8.13 0.25 -14.18
N ALA A 26 -8.54 -0.74 -13.38
CA ALA A 26 -9.60 -0.59 -12.40
C ALA A 26 -9.26 0.46 -11.32
N LEU A 27 -8.04 0.44 -10.78
CA LEU A 27 -7.58 1.41 -9.78
C LEU A 27 -7.42 2.81 -10.39
N GLU A 28 -6.89 2.93 -11.60
CA GLU A 28 -6.77 4.20 -12.32
C GLU A 28 -8.13 4.83 -12.63
N GLY A 29 -9.14 4.00 -12.92
CA GLY A 29 -10.51 4.46 -13.16
C GLY A 29 -11.30 4.80 -11.89
N LEU A 30 -10.97 4.18 -10.75
CA LEU A 30 -11.65 4.40 -9.46
C LEU A 30 -11.09 5.59 -8.68
N LEU A 31 -9.79 5.87 -8.82
CA LEU A 31 -9.07 6.83 -8.01
C LEU A 31 -8.73 8.08 -8.83
N THR A 32 -8.82 9.24 -8.20
CA THR A 32 -8.27 10.48 -8.80
C THR A 32 -6.74 10.40 -8.87
N PRO A 33 -6.09 11.13 -9.79
CA PRO A 33 -4.62 11.16 -9.88
C PRO A 33 -3.92 11.49 -8.55
N ASN A 34 -4.53 12.38 -7.75
CA ASN A 34 -4.01 12.74 -6.43
C ASN A 34 -4.10 11.56 -5.44
N GLU A 35 -5.21 10.81 -5.45
CA GLU A 35 -5.38 9.63 -4.59
C GLU A 35 -4.44 8.49 -5.00
N GLN A 36 -4.20 8.30 -6.30
CA GLN A 36 -3.21 7.35 -6.81
C GLN A 36 -1.82 7.68 -6.27
N GLN A 37 -1.40 8.94 -6.37
CA GLN A 37 -0.10 9.37 -5.84
C GLN A 37 0.00 9.18 -4.32
N GLU A 38 -1.06 9.50 -3.57
CA GLU A 38 -1.11 9.29 -2.13
C GLU A 38 -1.03 7.79 -1.78
N LEU A 39 -1.67 6.91 -2.56
CA LEU A 39 -1.61 5.46 -2.38
C LEU A 39 -0.18 4.95 -2.62
N ILE A 40 0.47 5.38 -3.71
CA ILE A 40 1.86 5.03 -4.05
C ILE A 40 2.80 5.46 -2.92
N ASN A 41 2.69 6.72 -2.47
CA ASN A 41 3.50 7.25 -1.38
C ASN A 41 3.32 6.41 -0.10
N ARG A 42 2.08 6.00 0.22
CA ARG A 42 1.81 5.16 1.40
C ARG A 42 2.44 3.77 1.29
N LEU A 43 2.35 3.11 0.14
CA LEU A 43 3.00 1.83 -0.09
C LEU A 43 4.53 1.95 0.12
N GLN A 44 5.15 2.95 -0.49
CA GLN A 44 6.58 3.21 -0.34
C GLN A 44 6.97 3.54 1.12
N ILE A 45 6.17 4.33 1.82
CA ILE A 45 6.39 4.61 3.26
C ILE A 45 6.37 3.30 4.04
N PHE A 46 5.41 2.40 3.78
CA PHE A 46 5.30 1.14 4.50
C PHE A 46 6.49 0.22 4.24
N GLU A 47 6.89 0.08 2.97
CA GLU A 47 8.05 -0.71 2.56
C GLU A 47 9.33 -0.22 3.24
N LEU A 48 9.63 1.08 3.14
CA LEU A 48 10.86 1.64 3.71
C LEU A 48 10.87 1.59 5.24
N LEU A 49 9.73 1.83 5.90
CA LEU A 49 9.62 1.68 7.35
C LEU A 49 9.80 0.21 7.78
N SER A 50 9.28 -0.74 6.99
CA SER A 50 9.44 -2.18 7.27
C SER A 50 10.89 -2.64 7.11
N GLN A 51 11.67 -1.95 6.27
CA GLN A 51 13.12 -2.14 6.11
C GLN A 51 13.93 -1.49 7.25
N GLY A 52 13.30 -0.86 8.22
CA GLY A 52 13.95 -0.26 9.39
C GLY A 52 14.44 1.18 9.21
N LEU A 53 14.08 1.85 8.10
CA LEU A 53 14.41 3.27 7.93
C LEU A 53 13.61 4.14 8.91
N SER A 54 14.24 5.22 9.39
CA SER A 54 13.54 6.22 10.20
C SER A 54 12.58 7.05 9.34
N GLN A 55 11.51 7.59 9.95
CA GLN A 55 10.55 8.46 9.26
C GLN A 55 11.21 9.65 8.55
N ARG A 56 12.31 10.17 9.11
CA ARG A 56 13.09 11.26 8.53
C ARG A 56 13.81 10.84 7.25
N GLN A 57 14.41 9.65 7.24
CA GLN A 57 15.08 9.11 6.04
C GLN A 57 14.04 8.83 4.94
N VAL A 58 12.90 8.26 5.30
CA VAL A 58 11.78 8.03 4.36
C VAL A 58 11.29 9.35 3.75
N ALA A 59 11.10 10.39 4.56
CA ALA A 59 10.69 11.71 4.08
C ALA A 59 11.68 12.29 3.06
N GLN A 60 12.98 12.17 3.34
CA GLN A 60 14.04 12.61 2.43
C GLN A 60 14.07 11.81 1.13
N GLN A 61 13.98 10.50 1.21
CA GLN A 61 14.06 9.61 0.05
C GLN A 61 12.86 9.76 -0.90
N LEU A 62 11.66 9.98 -0.34
CA LEU A 62 10.44 10.15 -1.12
C LEU A 62 10.16 11.60 -1.50
N GLY A 63 10.95 12.56 -1.01
CA GLY A 63 10.73 13.99 -1.25
C GLY A 63 9.41 14.52 -0.66
N VAL A 64 8.87 13.84 0.35
CA VAL A 64 7.60 14.21 1.00
C VAL A 64 7.85 14.83 2.38
N GLY A 65 6.92 15.66 2.85
CA GLY A 65 7.01 16.24 4.19
C GLY A 65 6.93 15.18 5.29
N ILE A 66 7.60 15.44 6.43
CA ILE A 66 7.61 14.53 7.60
C ILE A 66 6.19 14.20 8.08
N ALA A 67 5.25 15.15 7.99
CA ALA A 67 3.86 14.95 8.36
C ALA A 67 3.16 13.87 7.53
N THR A 68 3.50 13.75 6.24
CA THR A 68 2.98 12.69 5.35
C THR A 68 3.47 11.32 5.82
N VAL A 69 4.76 11.21 6.13
CA VAL A 69 5.37 9.97 6.65
C VAL A 69 4.78 9.59 8.01
N THR A 70 4.59 10.54 8.92
CA THR A 70 3.98 10.28 10.23
C THR A 70 2.54 9.77 10.09
N ARG A 71 1.73 10.35 9.19
CA ARG A 71 0.37 9.86 8.92
C ARG A 71 0.37 8.44 8.35
N GLY A 72 1.27 8.16 7.40
CA GLY A 72 1.48 6.80 6.89
C GLY A 72 1.89 5.84 8.03
N SER A 73 2.95 6.14 8.75
CA SER A 73 3.48 5.30 9.84
C SER A 73 2.43 4.92 10.89
N ARG A 74 1.51 5.82 11.25
CA ARG A 74 0.39 5.52 12.16
C ARG A 74 -0.59 4.48 11.57
N ALA A 75 -0.86 4.53 10.27
CA ALA A 75 -1.70 3.55 9.60
C ALA A 75 -1.06 2.16 9.58
N LEU A 76 0.26 2.09 9.44
CA LEU A 76 1.05 0.84 9.56
C LEU A 76 0.97 0.26 10.99
N GLN A 77 1.22 1.09 12.01
CA GLN A 77 1.18 0.70 13.42
C GLN A 77 -0.21 0.26 13.89
N ALA A 78 -1.28 0.78 13.29
CA ALA A 78 -2.66 0.36 13.57
C ALA A 78 -2.99 -1.06 13.07
N GLY A 79 -2.01 -1.83 12.58
CA GLY A 79 -2.14 -3.26 12.26
C GLY A 79 -2.92 -3.56 10.97
N LYS A 80 -3.30 -2.54 10.19
CA LYS A 80 -4.11 -2.71 8.98
C LYS A 80 -3.30 -3.12 7.74
N PHE A 81 -1.97 -3.05 7.80
CA PHE A 81 -1.07 -3.32 6.66
C PHE A 81 -0.11 -4.50 6.90
N ALA A 82 -0.06 -5.08 8.10
CA ALA A 82 0.95 -6.06 8.51
C ALA A 82 0.84 -7.45 7.83
N GLY A 83 -0.14 -7.68 6.96
CA GLY A 83 -0.47 -9.03 6.47
C GLY A 83 0.37 -9.58 5.31
N HIS A 84 1.14 -8.77 4.56
CA HIS A 84 1.68 -9.23 3.27
C HIS A 84 3.15 -8.88 2.92
N LEU A 85 3.89 -8.15 3.75
CA LEU A 85 5.29 -7.76 3.43
C LEU A 85 6.35 -8.85 3.69
N SER A 86 5.99 -10.13 3.67
CA SER A 86 6.94 -11.23 3.88
C SER A 86 6.76 -12.35 2.86
N GLN A 87 7.09 -12.09 1.60
CA GLN A 87 7.54 -13.11 0.65
C GLN A 87 8.55 -12.47 -0.34
N THR A 88 9.83 -12.45 0.02
CA THR A 88 10.87 -12.59 -1.00
C THR A 88 10.86 -14.06 -1.41
N PRO A 89 10.66 -14.43 -2.68
CA PRO A 89 11.00 -15.76 -3.13
C PRO A 89 12.53 -15.86 -3.03
N THR A 90 13.02 -16.55 -2.00
CA THR A 90 14.40 -17.04 -1.96
C THR A 90 14.68 -17.82 -3.24
N GLU A 91 15.73 -17.41 -3.95
CA GLU A 91 16.35 -18.13 -5.06
C GLU A 91 16.32 -19.64 -4.81
N THR A 92 15.64 -20.37 -5.69
CA THR A 92 15.84 -21.81 -5.85
C THR A 92 16.72 -21.97 -7.08
N THR A 93 18.04 -22.03 -6.87
CA THR A 93 18.95 -22.65 -7.82
C THR A 93 19.08 -24.11 -7.43
N PRO A 94 18.57 -25.08 -8.21
CA PRO A 94 19.03 -26.45 -8.07
C PRO A 94 20.31 -26.62 -8.90
N SER A 95 21.32 -27.17 -8.22
CA SER A 95 22.49 -27.81 -8.81
C SER A 95 22.11 -29.02 -9.67
#